data_AF-A0A3D1AX22-F1
#
_entry.id   AF-A0A3D1AX22-F1
#
_cell.length_a   1.000
_cell.length_b   1.000
_cell.length_c   1.000
_cell.angle_alpha   90.00
_cell.angle_beta   90.00
_cell.angle_gamma   90.00
#
_symmetry.space_group_name_H-M   'P 1'
#
loop_
_entity.id
_entity.type
_entity.pdbx_description
1 polymer ?
#
loop_
_entity_poly.entity_id
_entity_poly.type
_entity_poly.pdbx_seq_one_letter_code
_entity_poly.pdbx_strand_id
1 'polypeptide(L)'
;MQGYNELRGGAAWLDVSGRGKIRVAGEDRARLLHAMTTNHIQQLTPGTGCYAFFLTAQGRILADVNVLCRQDSFLLDTEPETLQKLVEHLDKFIIADDVTLEDLTPALA
;
A
#
# COMPACT_ATOMS: atom_id res chain seq x y z
N MET A 1 17.47 19.46 12.70
CA MET A 1 16.80 20.78 12.65
C MET A 1 16.87 21.44 11.28
N GLN A 2 17.99 21.36 10.53
CA GLN A 2 18.09 21.98 9.19
C GLN A 2 17.04 21.47 8.18
N GLY A 3 16.90 20.14 8.02
CA GLY A 3 15.91 19.58 7.08
C GLY A 3 14.44 19.95 7.39
N TYR A 4 14.07 20.10 8.66
CA TYR A 4 12.72 20.53 9.05
C TYR A 4 12.43 21.99 8.66
N ASN A 5 13.42 22.88 8.84
CA ASN A 5 13.28 24.28 8.47
C ASN A 5 13.20 24.45 6.94
N GLU A 6 14.04 23.73 6.18
CA GLU A 6 14.02 23.73 4.71
C GLU A 6 12.70 23.19 4.16
N LEU A 7 12.11 22.15 4.78
CA LEU A 7 10.79 21.63 4.39
C LEU A 7 9.68 22.66 4.57
N ARG A 8 9.81 23.59 5.54
CA ARG A 8 8.80 24.63 5.81
C ARG A 8 9.01 25.92 5.01
N GLY A 9 10.25 26.28 4.73
CA GLY A 9 10.62 27.57 4.12
C GLY A 9 11.12 27.48 2.68
N GLY A 10 11.38 26.29 2.16
CA GLY A 10 11.97 26.06 0.85
C GLY A 10 11.61 24.68 0.31
N ALA A 11 12.63 23.87 0.03
CA ALA A 11 12.47 22.49 -0.42
C ALA A 11 13.47 21.58 0.32
N ALA A 12 13.05 20.35 0.62
CA ALA A 12 13.91 19.34 1.24
C ALA A 12 13.76 18.01 0.49
N TRP A 13 14.84 17.24 0.47
CA TRP A 13 14.84 15.86 -0.02
C TRP A 13 14.76 14.91 1.16
N LEU A 14 13.92 13.90 1.05
CA LEU A 14 13.82 12.81 2.00
C LEU A 14 14.05 11.49 1.27
N ASP A 15 14.95 10.69 1.79
CA ASP A 15 15.11 9.31 1.34
C ASP A 15 14.00 8.46 1.97
N VAL A 16 13.10 7.96 1.12
CA VAL A 16 12.01 7.04 1.49
C VAL A 16 12.12 5.72 0.73
N SER A 17 13.30 5.43 0.17
CA SER A 17 13.60 4.18 -0.54
C SER A 17 13.25 2.94 0.30
N GLY A 18 13.46 3.03 1.62
CA GLY A 18 13.17 1.94 2.57
C GLY A 18 11.69 1.59 2.76
N ARG A 19 10.74 2.45 2.34
CA ARG A 19 9.31 2.15 2.46
C ARG A 19 8.95 0.90 1.66
N GLY A 20 8.05 0.09 2.22
CA GLY A 20 7.58 -1.13 1.60
C GLY A 20 6.67 -0.85 0.40
N LYS A 21 6.89 -1.54 -0.71
CA LYS A 21 6.18 -1.34 -1.98
C LYS A 21 5.63 -2.67 -2.48
N ILE A 22 4.35 -2.93 -2.30
CA ILE A 22 3.72 -4.20 -2.69
C ILE A 22 2.86 -3.99 -3.92
N ARG A 23 3.16 -4.68 -5.01
CA ARG A 23 2.30 -4.74 -6.19
C ARG A 23 1.22 -5.77 -5.96
N VAL A 24 -0.03 -5.39 -6.23
CA VAL A 24 -1.21 -6.25 -6.18
C VAL A 24 -1.82 -6.28 -7.58
N ALA A 25 -1.79 -7.44 -8.24
CA ALA A 25 -2.32 -7.65 -9.59
C ALA A 25 -3.36 -8.79 -9.60
N GLY A 26 -3.95 -9.08 -10.76
CA GLY A 26 -5.02 -10.09 -10.92
C GLY A 26 -6.42 -9.48 -11.01
N GLU A 27 -7.39 -10.21 -11.55
CA GLU A 27 -8.75 -9.72 -11.83
C GLU A 27 -9.51 -9.31 -10.55
N ASP A 28 -9.28 -10.02 -9.43
CA ASP A 28 -10.00 -9.80 -8.17
C ASP A 28 -9.38 -8.72 -7.26
N ARG A 29 -8.23 -8.15 -7.65
CA ARG A 29 -7.41 -7.24 -6.81
C ARG A 29 -8.21 -6.10 -6.17
N ALA A 30 -9.11 -5.47 -6.93
CA ALA A 30 -9.88 -4.33 -6.45
C ALA A 30 -10.91 -4.75 -5.39
N ARG A 31 -11.55 -5.90 -5.59
CA ARG A 31 -12.54 -6.46 -4.66
C ARG A 31 -11.87 -6.87 -3.35
N LEU A 32 -10.74 -7.59 -3.43
CA LEU A 32 -9.99 -8.01 -2.24
C LEU A 32 -9.53 -6.78 -1.43
N LEU A 33 -8.85 -5.83 -2.08
CA LEU A 33 -8.36 -4.64 -1.38
C LEU A 33 -9.49 -3.79 -0.80
N HIS A 34 -10.62 -3.68 -1.51
CA HIS A 34 -11.78 -2.95 -0.98
C HIS A 34 -12.38 -3.62 0.26
N ALA A 35 -12.42 -4.95 0.31
CA ALA A 35 -12.92 -5.69 1.47
C ALA A 35 -11.99 -5.62 2.69
N MET A 36 -10.69 -5.45 2.45
CA MET A 36 -9.65 -5.51 3.50
C MET A 36 -9.20 -4.14 4.02
N THR A 37 -9.63 -3.05 3.38
CA THR A 37 -9.20 -1.70 3.74
C THR A 37 -10.36 -0.82 4.18
N THR A 38 -10.04 0.22 4.93
CA THR A 38 -11.03 1.18 5.45
C THR A 38 -11.56 2.19 4.43
N ASN A 39 -11.10 2.15 3.17
CA ASN A 39 -11.40 3.18 2.17
C ASN A 39 -11.95 2.59 0.86
N HIS A 40 -12.50 3.44 0.00
CA HIS A 40 -13.28 3.00 -1.16
C HIS A 40 -12.40 2.73 -2.41
N ILE A 41 -11.69 1.61 -2.40
CA ILE A 41 -10.73 1.21 -3.45
C ILE A 41 -11.38 1.04 -4.83
N GLN A 42 -12.62 0.55 -4.92
CA GLN A 42 -13.28 0.26 -6.20
C GLN A 42 -13.58 1.50 -7.06
N GLN A 43 -13.58 2.71 -6.49
CA GLN A 43 -13.75 3.96 -7.27
C GLN A 43 -12.42 4.55 -7.76
N LEU A 44 -11.28 3.98 -7.36
CA LEU A 44 -10.00 4.46 -7.83
C LEU A 44 -9.86 4.19 -9.33
N THR A 45 -9.47 5.21 -10.07
CA THR A 45 -9.09 5.12 -11.48
C THR A 45 -7.57 5.17 -11.61
N PRO A 46 -6.97 4.62 -12.69
CA PRO A 46 -5.53 4.70 -12.90
C PRO A 46 -4.98 6.13 -12.75
N GLY A 47 -3.89 6.28 -12.02
CA GLY A 47 -3.29 7.58 -11.68
C GLY A 47 -3.85 8.25 -10.42
N THR A 48 -4.88 7.66 -9.80
CA THR A 48 -5.42 8.11 -8.50
C THR A 48 -4.96 7.19 -7.37
N GLY A 49 -5.22 7.60 -6.14
CA GLY A 49 -4.93 6.79 -4.96
C GLY A 49 -5.65 7.30 -3.73
N CYS A 50 -5.53 6.55 -2.64
CA CYS A 50 -6.04 6.96 -1.35
C CYS A 50 -5.20 6.41 -0.20
N TYR A 51 -5.21 7.12 0.92
CA TYR A 51 -4.70 6.60 2.18
C TYR A 51 -5.74 5.68 2.83
N ALA A 52 -5.31 4.53 3.35
CA ALA A 52 -6.20 3.55 3.95
C ALA A 52 -5.50 2.74 5.05
N PHE A 53 -6.29 2.13 5.93
CA PHE A 53 -5.79 1.19 6.93
C PHE A 53 -6.20 -0.24 6.58
N PHE A 54 -5.31 -1.18 6.86
CA PHE A 54 -5.63 -2.60 7.01
C PHE A 54 -5.89 -2.90 8.49
N LEU A 55 -6.92 -3.69 8.76
CA LEU A 55 -7.35 -3.99 10.11
C LEU A 55 -7.32 -5.50 10.39
N THR A 56 -7.16 -5.87 11.65
CA THR A 56 -7.46 -7.24 12.10
C THR A 56 -8.97 -7.47 12.13
N ALA A 57 -9.39 -8.73 12.24
CA ALA A 57 -10.81 -9.08 12.41
C ALA A 57 -11.48 -8.43 13.65
N GLN A 58 -10.69 -7.95 14.62
CA GLN A 58 -11.16 -7.22 15.80
C GLN A 58 -11.15 -5.70 15.61
N GLY A 59 -10.86 -5.21 14.40
CA GLY A 59 -10.82 -3.78 14.08
C GLY A 59 -9.57 -3.04 14.56
N ARG A 60 -8.50 -3.76 14.95
CA ARG A 60 -7.23 -3.12 15.33
C ARG A 60 -6.41 -2.79 14.09
N ILE A 61 -5.71 -1.65 14.11
CA ILE A 61 -4.82 -1.26 13.01
C ILE A 61 -3.68 -2.28 12.88
N LEU A 62 -3.53 -2.83 11.68
CA LEU A 62 -2.44 -3.72 11.30
C LEU A 62 -1.34 -2.94 10.57
N ALA A 63 -1.73 -2.12 9.61
CA ALA A 63 -0.85 -1.23 8.84
C ALA A 63 -1.68 -0.08 8.24
N ASP A 64 -1.03 1.04 7.98
CA ASP A 64 -1.51 2.06 7.06
C ASP A 64 -0.77 1.98 5.73
N VAL A 65 -1.47 2.40 4.67
CA VAL A 65 -0.95 2.37 3.31
C VAL A 65 -1.41 3.58 2.51
N ASN A 66 -0.56 4.02 1.58
CA ASN A 66 -1.03 4.70 0.38
C ASN A 66 -1.32 3.64 -0.69
N VAL A 67 -2.58 3.56 -1.13
CA VAL A 67 -2.99 2.71 -2.26
C VAL A 67 -2.95 3.55 -3.53
N LEU A 68 -2.15 3.15 -4.49
CA LEU A 68 -2.00 3.83 -5.78
C LEU A 68 -2.54 2.94 -6.89
N CYS A 69 -3.53 3.42 -7.63
CA CYS A 69 -4.14 2.70 -8.74
C CYS A 69 -3.30 2.87 -10.02
N ARG A 70 -2.85 1.76 -10.59
CA ARG A 70 -2.17 1.68 -11.89
C ARG A 70 -3.11 1.02 -12.91
N GLN A 71 -2.68 0.95 -14.17
CA GLN A 71 -3.52 0.43 -15.26
C GLN A 71 -3.94 -1.04 -15.03
N ASP A 72 -3.01 -1.87 -14.56
CA ASP A 72 -3.15 -3.33 -14.44
C ASP A 72 -3.01 -3.84 -13.00
N SER A 73 -2.77 -2.94 -12.05
CA SER A 73 -2.36 -3.29 -10.69
C SER A 73 -2.66 -2.16 -9.69
N PHE A 74 -2.58 -2.48 -8.41
CA PHE A 74 -2.41 -1.49 -7.35
C PHE A 74 -0.99 -1.56 -6.81
N LEU A 75 -0.45 -0.42 -6.37
CA LEU A 75 0.76 -0.37 -5.54
C LEU A 75 0.35 0.04 -4.13
N LEU A 76 0.73 -0.76 -3.14
CA LEU A 76 0.62 -0.41 -1.73
C LEU A 76 1.98 0.12 -1.27
N ASP A 77 2.01 1.36 -0.81
CA ASP A 77 3.17 1.99 -0.18
C ASP A 77 2.95 2.07 1.33
N THR A 78 3.85 1.48 2.12
CA THR A 78 3.67 1.25 3.56
C THR A 78 4.99 1.40 4.31
N GLU A 79 4.95 1.48 5.64
CA GLU A 79 6.16 1.53 6.44
C GLU A 79 6.94 0.20 6.38
N PRO A 80 8.29 0.24 6.36
CA PRO A 80 9.12 -0.96 6.22
C PRO A 80 8.77 -2.06 7.23
N GLU A 81 8.45 -1.69 8.46
CA GLU A 81 8.15 -2.59 9.58
C GLU A 81 6.81 -3.33 9.42
N THR A 82 5.96 -2.86 8.49
CA THR A 82 4.62 -3.41 8.26
C THR A 82 4.50 -4.20 6.96
N LEU A 83 5.49 -4.11 6.05
CA LEU A 83 5.48 -4.80 4.76
C LEU A 83 5.21 -6.30 4.90
N GLN A 84 6.03 -7.02 5.67
CA GLN A 84 5.90 -8.47 5.79
C GLN A 84 4.55 -8.87 6.40
N LYS A 85 4.10 -8.16 7.44
CA LYS A 85 2.81 -8.42 8.08
C LYS A 85 1.66 -8.22 7.11
N LEU A 86 1.75 -7.22 6.23
CA LEU A 86 0.71 -6.93 5.26
C LEU A 86 0.66 -8.01 4.16
N VAL A 87 1.81 -8.44 3.64
CA VAL A 87 1.90 -9.57 2.70
C VAL A 87 1.29 -10.83 3.30
N GLU A 88 1.71 -11.21 4.51
CA GLU A 88 1.18 -12.39 5.21
C GLU A 88 -0.31 -12.27 5.55
N HIS A 89 -0.80 -11.04 5.78
CA HIS A 89 -2.21 -10.80 6.02
C HIS A 89 -3.03 -10.99 4.75
N LEU A 90 -2.62 -10.39 3.65
CA LEU A 90 -3.31 -10.50 2.35
C LEU A 90 -3.29 -11.93 1.83
N ASP A 91 -2.15 -12.61 1.92
CA ASP A 91 -1.97 -14.00 1.45
C ASP A 91 -2.98 -14.97 2.07
N LYS A 92 -3.33 -14.78 3.36
CA LYS A 92 -4.36 -15.59 4.05
C LYS A 92 -5.76 -15.48 3.44
N PHE A 93 -6.06 -14.39 2.74
CA PHE A 93 -7.37 -14.17 2.12
C PHE A 93 -7.36 -14.47 0.62
N ILE A 94 -6.20 -14.69 0.01
CA ILE A 94 -6.07 -15.12 -1.38
C ILE A 94 -6.18 -16.66 -1.40
N ILE A 95 -7.41 -17.17 -1.51
CA ILE A 95 -7.66 -18.62 -1.57
C ILE A 95 -8.07 -19.04 -2.98
N ALA A 96 -9.16 -18.46 -3.49
CA ALA A 96 -9.68 -18.71 -4.83
C ALA A 96 -9.71 -17.44 -5.69
N ASP A 97 -9.25 -16.33 -5.15
CA ASP A 97 -9.22 -15.03 -5.81
C ASP A 97 -8.04 -15.00 -6.80
N ASP A 98 -8.27 -14.47 -8.01
CA ASP A 98 -7.18 -14.18 -8.93
C ASP A 98 -6.46 -12.91 -8.48
N VAL A 99 -5.52 -13.09 -7.55
CA VAL A 99 -4.67 -12.02 -7.00
C VAL A 99 -3.25 -12.50 -6.82
N THR A 100 -2.29 -11.68 -7.24
CA THR A 100 -0.86 -11.89 -6.96
C THR A 100 -0.27 -10.73 -6.19
N LEU A 101 0.63 -11.05 -5.26
CA LEU A 101 1.38 -10.10 -4.44
C LEU A 101 2.86 -10.19 -4.80
N GLU A 102 3.49 -9.05 -5.06
CA GLU A 102 4.92 -8.96 -5.36
C GLU A 102 5.55 -7.81 -4.57
N ASP A 103 6.63 -8.10 -3.83
CA ASP A 103 7.42 -7.06 -3.17
C ASP A 103 8.34 -6.37 -4.20
N LEU A 104 8.02 -5.13 -4.53
CA LEU A 104 8.78 -4.26 -5.42
C LEU A 104 9.76 -3.35 -4.68
N THR A 105 9.87 -3.45 -3.36
CA THR A 105 10.78 -2.60 -2.57
C THR A 105 12.21 -2.65 -3.11
N PRO A 106 12.82 -3.81 -3.43
CA PRO A 106 14.18 -3.86 -3.95
C PRO A 106 14.36 -3.23 -5.34
N ALA A 107 13.31 -3.23 -6.17
CA ALA A 107 13.35 -2.73 -7.55
C ALA A 107 13.07 -1.21 -7.65
N LEU A 108 12.49 -0.64 -6.60
CA LEU A 108 12.06 0.77 -6.52
C LEU A 108 12.74 1.50 -5.34
N ALA A 109 13.84 0.96 -4.83
CA ALA A 109 14.71 1.58 -3.83
C ALA A 109 15.71 2.54 -4.48
#